data_AF-A0A094JIV7-F1
#
_entry.id   AF-A0A094JIV7-F1
#
_cell.length_a   1.000
_cell.length_b   1.000
_cell.length_c   1.000
_cell.angle_alpha   90.00
_cell.angle_beta   90.00
_cell.angle_gamma   90.00
#
_symmetry.space_group_name_H-M   'P 1'
#
loop_
_entity.id
_entity.type
_entity.pdbx_description
1 polymer ?
#
loop_
_entity_poly.entity_id
_entity_poly.type
_entity_poly.pdbx_seq_one_letter_code
_entity_poly.pdbx_strand_id
1 'polypeptide(L)'
;MMLIGTFGIVLLYVAGIMQHGGIVSGDFIGLSYFLLTISELFISAIGLSMISLYCDIQMMGFAMGVFYLVVSLAQLVSGRLSEMLALPKATLLPSETLPIYTHFYLYLAAAAFIMGVMFLVSSRIANDYFHKQGIALP
;
A
#
# COMPACT_ATOMS: atom_id res chain seq x y z
N MET A 1 5.29 -2.81 -8.20
CA MET A 1 5.49 -2.12 -6.90
C MET A 1 4.31 -2.36 -5.97
N MET A 2 3.08 -1.92 -6.30
CA MET A 2 1.89 -2.21 -5.46
C MET A 2 1.63 -3.71 -5.24
N LEU A 3 1.93 -4.56 -6.23
CA LEU A 3 1.83 -6.02 -6.09
C LEU A 3 2.85 -6.63 -5.10
N ILE A 4 4.04 -6.01 -4.96
CA ILE A 4 5.06 -6.47 -4.00
C ILE A 4 4.58 -6.15 -2.58
N GLY A 5 3.99 -4.96 -2.38
CA GLY A 5 3.41 -4.58 -1.09
C GLY A 5 2.20 -5.45 -0.73
N THR A 6 1.36 -5.78 -1.72
CA THR A 6 0.25 -6.72 -1.54
C THR A 6 0.75 -8.09 -1.10
N PHE A 7 1.84 -8.60 -1.70
CA PHE A 7 2.46 -9.86 -1.30
C PHE A 7 2.99 -9.82 0.15
N GLY A 8 3.55 -8.69 0.59
CA GLY A 8 3.94 -8.49 2.00
C GLY A 8 2.75 -8.54 2.97
N ILE A 9 1.59 -7.98 2.61
CA ILE A 9 0.37 -8.02 3.44
C ILE A 9 -0.23 -9.44 3.47
N VAL A 10 -0.21 -10.15 2.33
CA VAL A 10 -0.63 -11.55 2.27
C VAL A 10 0.26 -12.42 3.18
N LEU A 11 1.54 -12.09 3.32
CA LEU A 11 2.44 -12.83 4.18
C LEU A 11 2.12 -12.63 5.67
N LEU A 12 1.64 -11.44 6.08
CA LEU A 12 1.07 -11.21 7.41
C LEU A 12 -0.22 -12.02 7.65
N TYR A 13 -1.07 -12.15 6.62
CA TYR A 13 -2.26 -13.01 6.69
C TYR A 13 -1.88 -14.49 6.89
N VAL A 14 -0.89 -14.99 6.12
CA VAL A 14 -0.37 -16.36 6.27
C VAL A 14 0.24 -16.59 7.65
N ALA A 15 0.93 -15.58 8.20
CA ALA A 15 1.50 -15.62 9.54
C ALA A 15 0.42 -15.79 10.63
N GLY A 16 -0.74 -15.14 10.45
CA GLY A 16 -1.90 -15.27 11.34
C GLY A 16 -2.57 -16.65 11.29
N ILE A 17 -2.50 -17.36 10.15
CA ILE A 17 -3.03 -18.72 10.00
C ILE A 17 -2.04 -19.77 10.54
N MET A 18 -0.74 -19.57 10.30
CA MET A 18 0.33 -20.48 10.73
C MET A 18 0.71 -20.33 12.22
N GLN A 19 -0.16 -19.68 13.01
CA GLN A 19 0.01 -19.50 14.45
C GLN A 19 0.04 -20.85 15.18
N HIS A 20 0.98 -21.00 16.12
CA HIS A 20 1.01 -22.14 17.03
C HIS A 20 0.75 -21.61 18.45
N GLY A 21 -0.43 -21.88 19.00
CA GLY A 21 -0.79 -21.48 20.37
C GLY A 21 -1.03 -19.98 20.57
N GLY A 22 -1.46 -19.24 19.55
CA GLY A 22 -1.74 -17.79 19.64
C GLY A 22 -0.52 -16.88 19.47
N ILE A 23 0.66 -17.46 19.17
CA ILE A 23 1.89 -16.71 18.91
C ILE A 23 2.26 -16.86 17.43
N VAL A 24 2.49 -15.73 16.77
CA VAL A 24 2.93 -15.64 15.38
C VAL A 24 4.47 -15.64 15.34
N SER A 25 5.07 -16.39 14.40
CA SER A 25 6.52 -16.39 14.23
C SER A 25 7.02 -15.02 13.73
N GLY A 26 8.03 -14.48 14.42
CA GLY A 26 8.63 -13.17 14.12
C GLY A 26 9.29 -13.10 12.74
N ASP A 27 9.72 -14.23 12.18
CA ASP A 27 10.38 -14.29 10.87
C ASP A 27 9.43 -13.85 9.74
N PHE A 28 8.15 -14.23 9.84
CA PHE A 28 7.13 -13.82 8.87
C PHE A 28 6.83 -12.33 8.97
N ILE A 29 6.83 -11.78 10.18
CA ILE A 29 6.64 -10.33 10.40
C ILE A 29 7.82 -9.58 9.79
N GLY A 30 9.06 -9.98 10.10
CA GLY A 30 10.27 -9.35 9.56
C GLY A 30 10.30 -9.33 8.03
N LEU A 31 9.99 -10.47 7.40
CA LEU A 31 9.96 -10.57 5.94
C LEU A 31 8.84 -9.73 5.32
N SER A 32 7.65 -9.69 5.94
CA SER A 32 6.53 -8.86 5.48
C SER A 32 6.88 -7.37 5.49
N TYR A 33 7.48 -6.89 6.59
CA TYR A 33 7.91 -5.51 6.72
C TYR A 33 9.02 -5.16 5.72
N PHE A 34 9.97 -6.07 5.50
CA PHE A 34 11.00 -5.89 4.49
C PHE A 34 10.42 -5.64 3.09
N LEU A 35 9.43 -6.46 2.69
CA LEU A 35 8.74 -6.30 1.40
C LEU A 35 7.90 -5.03 1.31
N LEU A 36 7.23 -4.66 2.40
CA LEU A 36 6.46 -3.42 2.48
C LEU A 36 7.36 -2.20 2.30
N THR A 37 8.49 -2.13 3.01
CA THR A 37 9.44 -1.01 2.90
C THR A 37 10.04 -0.90 1.50
N ILE A 38 10.38 -2.02 0.85
CA ILE A 38 10.82 -2.01 -0.56
C ILE A 38 9.73 -1.40 -1.46
N SER A 39 8.48 -1.77 -1.23
CA SER A 39 7.35 -1.27 -2.02
C SER A 39 7.11 0.21 -1.81
N GLU A 40 7.21 0.70 -0.57
CA GLU A 40 7.11 2.12 -0.23
C GLU A 40 8.24 2.94 -0.86
N LEU A 41 9.48 2.44 -0.82
CA LEU A 41 10.65 3.10 -1.42
C LEU A 41 10.40 3.41 -2.90
N PHE A 42 9.88 2.43 -3.63
CA PHE A 42 9.57 2.58 -5.04
C PHE A 42 8.45 3.59 -5.32
N ILE A 43 7.39 3.59 -4.50
CA ILE A 43 6.26 4.52 -4.65
C ILE A 43 6.72 5.95 -4.38
N SER A 44 7.53 6.15 -3.34
CA SER A 44 8.08 7.45 -2.97
C SER A 44 8.97 8.04 -4.07
N ALA A 45 9.86 7.22 -4.65
CA ALA A 45 10.76 7.65 -5.73
C ALA A 45 10.00 8.11 -6.99
N ILE A 46 8.94 7.40 -7.37
CA ILE A 46 8.14 7.74 -8.56
C ILE A 46 7.24 8.95 -8.31
N GLY A 47 6.63 9.03 -7.13
CA GLY A 47 5.61 10.04 -6.82
C GLY A 47 6.12 11.46 -7.03
N LEU A 48 7.26 11.81 -6.44
CA LEU A 48 7.83 13.16 -6.55
C LEU A 48 8.47 13.39 -7.92
N SER A 49 9.13 12.37 -8.48
CA SER A 49 9.82 12.49 -9.78
C SER A 49 8.85 12.76 -10.93
N MET A 50 7.67 12.12 -10.95
CA MET A 50 6.69 12.32 -12.02
C MET A 50 6.11 13.73 -12.02
N ILE A 51 5.86 14.31 -10.84
CA ILE A 51 5.31 15.68 -10.73
C ILE A 51 6.28 16.69 -11.34
N SER A 52 7.57 16.51 -11.11
CA SER A 52 8.60 17.41 -11.67
C SER A 52 8.72 17.32 -13.20
N LEU A 53 8.33 16.19 -13.81
CA LEU A 53 8.42 15.99 -15.26
C LEU A 53 7.21 16.56 -16.01
N TYR A 54 6.02 16.56 -15.38
CA TYR A 54 4.77 17.02 -15.99
C TYR A 54 4.44 18.50 -15.72
N CYS A 55 5.00 19.12 -14.68
CA CYS A 55 4.74 20.53 -14.35
C CYS A 55 5.89 21.44 -14.80
N ASP A 56 5.53 22.63 -15.29
CA ASP A 56 6.47 23.73 -15.54
C ASP A 56 7.09 24.23 -14.22
N ILE A 57 8.33 24.73 -14.27
CA ILE A 57 9.15 25.17 -13.13
C ILE A 57 8.42 26.22 -12.28
N GLN A 58 7.65 27.10 -12.91
CA GLN A 58 6.87 28.14 -12.21
C GLN A 58 5.75 27.58 -11.34
N MET A 59 5.16 26.44 -11.74
CA MET A 59 4.04 25.78 -11.05
C MET A 59 4.50 24.62 -10.16
N MET A 60 5.79 24.30 -10.16
CA MET A 60 6.33 23.15 -9.43
C MET A 60 6.10 23.25 -7.92
N GLY A 61 6.25 24.45 -7.34
CA GLY A 61 5.98 24.68 -5.91
C GLY A 61 4.51 24.48 -5.53
N PHE A 62 3.58 24.89 -6.40
CA PHE A 62 2.16 24.63 -6.21
C PHE A 62 1.84 23.13 -6.32
N ALA A 63 2.38 22.45 -7.33
CA ALA A 63 2.17 21.02 -7.55
C ALA A 63 2.71 20.17 -6.39
N MET A 64 3.90 20.50 -5.85
CA MET A 64 4.42 19.85 -4.64
C MET A 64 3.52 20.10 -3.43
N GLY A 65 3.00 21.32 -3.26
CA GLY A 65 2.07 21.64 -2.17
C GLY A 65 0.79 20.80 -2.22
N VAL A 66 0.17 20.67 -3.40
CA VAL A 66 -1.02 19.83 -3.59
C VAL A 66 -0.70 18.36 -3.33
N PHE A 67 0.45 17.86 -3.79
CA PHE A 67 0.87 16.48 -3.54
C PHE A 67 0.98 16.17 -2.05
N TYR A 68 1.70 17.00 -1.28
CA TYR A 68 1.82 16.80 0.17
C TYR A 68 0.48 16.97 0.91
N LEU A 69 -0.41 17.84 0.43
CA LEU A 69 -1.75 17.99 0.98
C LEU A 69 -2.56 16.70 0.82
N VAL A 70 -2.53 16.08 -0.37
CA VAL A 70 -3.20 14.79 -0.63
C VAL A 70 -2.61 13.68 0.22
N VAL A 71 -1.27 13.61 0.35
CA VAL A 71 -0.61 12.62 1.21
C VAL A 71 -1.03 12.78 2.68
N SER A 72 -1.12 14.01 3.18
CA SER A 72 -1.60 14.29 4.54
C SER A 72 -3.05 13.82 4.76
N LEU A 73 -3.94 14.07 3.79
CA LEU A 73 -5.33 13.58 3.85
C LEU A 73 -5.39 12.04 3.82
N ALA A 74 -4.54 11.38 3.04
CA ALA A 74 -4.44 9.92 3.02
C ALA A 74 -4.00 9.37 4.39
N GLN A 75 -3.05 10.02 5.06
CA GLN A 75 -2.63 9.65 6.42
C GLN A 75 -3.76 9.82 7.43
N LEU A 76 -4.61 10.85 7.30
CA LEU A 76 -5.79 11.04 8.14
C LEU A 76 -6.77 9.87 7.99
N VAL A 77 -7.04 9.44 6.76
CA VAL A 77 -7.91 8.29 6.47
C VAL A 77 -7.33 7.00 7.04
N SER A 78 -6.02 6.78 6.90
CA SER A 78 -5.31 5.65 7.50
C SER A 78 -5.39 5.65 9.03
N GLY A 79 -5.29 6.84 9.65
CA GLY A 79 -5.47 7.02 11.08
C GLY A 79 -6.86 6.61 11.56
N ARG A 80 -7.92 7.02 10.83
CA ARG A 80 -9.29 6.59 11.13
C ARG A 80 -9.48 5.08 10.98
N LEU A 81 -8.85 4.46 9.99
CA LEU A 81 -8.87 3.01 9.82
C LEU A 81 -8.21 2.29 11.01
N SER A 82 -7.16 2.89 11.57
CA SER A 82 -6.45 2.36 12.75
C SER A 82 -7.26 2.51 14.03
N GLU A 83 -7.99 3.63 14.20
CA GLU A 83 -8.91 3.83 15.33
C GLU A 83 -10.03 2.77 15.36
N MET A 84 -10.54 2.36 14.18
CA MET A 84 -11.54 1.30 14.08
C MET A 84 -11.02 -0.09 14.51
N LEU A 85 -9.70 -0.29 14.48
CA LEU A 85 -9.04 -1.53 14.91
C LEU A 85 -8.61 -1.51 16.37
N ALA A 86 -8.66 -0.35 17.02
CA ALA A 86 -8.26 -0.22 18.42
C ALA A 86 -9.24 -1.00 19.31
N LEU A 87 -8.82 -2.18 19.79
CA LEU A 87 -9.64 -2.99 20.69
C LEU A 87 -9.82 -2.25 22.02
N PRO A 88 -11.06 -2.10 22.53
CA PRO A 88 -11.37 -1.26 23.69
C PRO A 88 -10.97 -1.88 25.05
N LYS A 89 -10.38 -3.08 25.08
CA LYS A 89 -10.08 -3.78 26.34
C LYS A 89 -8.70 -4.42 26.31
N ALA A 90 -7.82 -3.93 27.17
CA ALA A 90 -6.50 -4.49 27.48
C ALA A 90 -6.55 -5.90 28.14
N THR A 91 -7.65 -6.64 28.01
CA THR A 91 -7.96 -7.89 28.72
C THR A 91 -8.46 -9.01 27.80
N LEU A 92 -8.31 -8.87 26.48
CA LEU A 92 -8.59 -9.97 25.55
C LEU A 92 -7.36 -10.87 25.43
N LEU A 93 -7.56 -12.19 25.54
CA LEU A 93 -6.49 -13.16 25.33
C LEU A 93 -5.95 -13.04 23.90
N PRO A 94 -4.64 -13.21 23.66
CA PRO A 94 -4.04 -13.15 22.33
C PRO A 94 -4.72 -14.06 21.29
N SER A 95 -5.34 -15.15 21.74
CA SER A 95 -6.11 -16.07 20.91
C SER A 95 -7.39 -15.46 20.32
N GLU A 96 -8.02 -14.50 20.99
CA GLU A 96 -9.26 -13.86 20.52
C GLU A 96 -9.00 -12.63 19.64
N THR A 97 -7.86 -11.97 19.82
CA THR A 97 -7.50 -10.78 19.04
C THR A 97 -6.88 -11.14 17.70
N LEU A 98 -6.15 -12.25 17.62
CA LEU A 98 -5.46 -12.71 16.43
C LEU A 98 -6.37 -12.97 15.20
N PRO A 99 -7.56 -13.58 15.31
CA PRO A 99 -8.46 -13.72 14.16
C PRO A 99 -8.96 -12.37 13.63
N ILE A 100 -9.19 -11.37 14.51
CA ILE A 100 -9.64 -10.04 14.11
C ILE A 100 -8.58 -9.36 13.23
N TYR A 101 -7.31 -9.39 13.66
CA TYR A 101 -6.20 -8.86 12.85
C TYR A 101 -6.02 -9.62 11.54
N THR A 102 -6.15 -10.96 11.57
CA THR A 102 -5.99 -11.80 10.38
C THR A 102 -7.05 -11.47 9.33
N HIS A 103 -8.32 -11.30 9.72
CA HIS A 103 -9.38 -10.88 8.80
C HIS A 103 -9.15 -9.48 8.26
N PHE A 104 -8.68 -8.54 9.09
CA PHE A 104 -8.34 -7.19 8.64
C PHE A 104 -7.23 -7.20 7.57
N TYR A 105 -6.14 -7.94 7.79
CA TYR A 105 -5.07 -8.06 6.80
C TYR A 105 -5.55 -8.70 5.49
N LEU A 106 -6.50 -9.63 5.54
CA LEU A 106 -7.13 -10.18 4.34
C LEU A 106 -7.88 -9.09 3.55
N TYR A 107 -8.74 -8.30 4.22
CA TYR A 107 -9.46 -7.21 3.56
C TYR A 107 -8.50 -6.19 2.95
N LEU A 108 -7.43 -5.85 3.66
CA LEU A 108 -6.42 -4.90 3.19
C LEU A 108 -5.62 -5.45 2.00
N ALA A 109 -5.25 -6.74 2.02
CA ALA A 109 -4.62 -7.42 0.89
C ALA A 109 -5.54 -7.45 -0.34
N ALA A 110 -6.83 -7.77 -0.16
CA ALA A 110 -7.80 -7.81 -1.24
C ALA A 110 -8.00 -6.42 -1.87
N ALA A 111 -8.15 -5.37 -1.04
CA ALA A 111 -8.26 -4.00 -1.52
C ALA A 111 -7.00 -3.54 -2.27
N ALA A 112 -5.81 -3.83 -1.73
CA ALA A 112 -4.54 -3.51 -2.38
C ALA A 112 -4.35 -4.25 -3.71
N PHE A 113 -4.79 -5.52 -3.78
CA PHE A 113 -4.76 -6.30 -5.01
C PHE A 113 -5.66 -5.71 -6.08
N ILE A 114 -6.90 -5.35 -5.75
CA ILE A 114 -7.86 -4.72 -6.68
C ILE A 114 -7.28 -3.40 -7.22
N MET A 115 -6.74 -2.55 -6.35
CA MET A 115 -6.10 -1.30 -6.74
C MET A 115 -4.88 -1.53 -7.66
N GLY A 116 -4.05 -2.53 -7.35
CA GLY A 116 -2.90 -2.92 -8.16
C GLY A 116 -3.29 -3.40 -9.56
N VAL A 117 -4.35 -4.21 -9.66
CA VAL A 117 -4.89 -4.69 -10.95
C VAL A 117 -5.47 -3.52 -11.75
N MET A 118 -6.25 -2.64 -11.10
CA MET A 118 -6.80 -1.45 -11.74
C MET A 118 -5.71 -0.54 -12.30
N PHE A 119 -4.62 -0.34 -11.56
CA PHE A 119 -3.46 0.44 -12.02
C PHE A 119 -2.77 -0.21 -13.23
N LEU A 120 -2.59 -1.54 -13.24
CA LEU A 120 -2.02 -2.26 -14.39
C LEU A 120 -2.88 -2.12 -15.64
N VAL A 121 -4.22 -2.22 -15.48
CA VAL A 121 -5.15 -2.02 -16.59
C VAL A 121 -5.05 -0.59 -17.12
N SER A 122 -5.04 0.41 -16.23
CA SER A 122 -4.88 1.81 -16.63
C SER A 122 -3.54 2.07 -17.34
N SER A 123 -2.46 1.45 -16.87
CA SER A 123 -1.14 1.56 -17.50
C SER A 123 -1.09 0.92 -18.88
N ARG A 124 -1.70 -0.27 -19.05
CA ARG A 124 -1.85 -0.93 -20.36
C ARG A 124 -2.62 -0.07 -21.34
N ILE A 125 -3.77 0.45 -20.90
CA ILE A 125 -4.62 1.31 -21.72
C ILE A 125 -3.85 2.56 -22.15
N ALA A 126 -3.19 3.26 -21.22
CA ALA A 126 -2.39 4.44 -21.52
C ALA A 126 -1.31 4.10 -22.56
N ASN A 127 -0.56 3.02 -22.37
CA ASN A 127 0.48 2.59 -23.31
C ASN A 127 -0.07 2.29 -24.71
N ASP A 128 -1.23 1.62 -24.80
CA ASP A 128 -1.87 1.32 -26.07
C ASP A 128 -2.37 2.60 -26.78
N TYR A 129 -2.85 3.59 -26.02
CA TYR A 129 -3.21 4.90 -26.57
C TYR A 129 -1.97 5.67 -27.07
N PHE A 130 -0.86 5.65 -26.34
CA PHE A 130 0.39 6.30 -26.77
C PHE A 130 1.00 5.62 -28.01
N HIS A 131 0.98 4.28 -28.07
CA HIS A 131 1.44 3.54 -29.25
C HIS A 131 0.61 3.83 -30.51
N LYS A 132 -0.72 4.00 -30.37
CA LYS A 132 -1.60 4.37 -31.50
C LYS A 132 -1.35 5.78 -32.02
N GLN A 133 -0.76 6.67 -31.22
CA GLN A 133 -0.43 8.04 -31.63
C GLN A 133 0.98 8.18 -32.23
N GLY A 134 1.73 7.07 -32.38
CA GLY A 134 3.03 7.08 -33.07
C GLY A 134 4.14 7.82 -32.33
N ILE A 135 3.97 8.09 -31.04
CA ILE A 135 4.98 8.73 -30.20
C ILE A 135 5.91 7.62 -29.71
N ALA A 136 7.07 7.46 -30.36
CA ALA A 136 8.12 6.58 -29.88
C ALA A 136 8.61 7.13 -28.53
N LEU A 137 8.25 6.44 -27.45
CA LEU A 137 8.85 6.66 -26.15
C LEU A 137 10.34 6.28 -26.27
N PRO A 138 11.30 7.18 -25.96
CA PRO A 138 12.70 6.78 -25.81
C PRO A 138 12.89 5.80 -24.65
#